data_AF-A0AA88YAM0-F1
#
_entry.id   AF-A0AA88YAM0-F1
#
_cell.length_a   1.000
_cell.length_b   1.000
_cell.length_c   1.000
_cell.angle_alpha   90.00
_cell.angle_beta   90.00
_cell.angle_gamma   90.00
#
_symmetry.space_group_name_H-M   'P 1'
#
loop_
_entity.id
_entity.type
_entity.pdbx_description
1 polymer ?
#
loop_
_entity_poly.entity_id
_entity_poly.type
_entity_poly.pdbx_seq_one_letter_code
_entity_poly.pdbx_strand_id
1 'polypeptide(L)'
;MYTYIYPSYPGYSPSFSRHPEDVDLFTGGLSERTLPGSAIGPTFSCIIARQFHNLKVGDRFWYENPLLMTGFTEGQLAQIKRVTLAKLLCDNYNLQFMQRDVFRFVSPRDPSNGHINIPRSPTTLEKYTREEVQIVAQESKIQRNVSHNRVRLHYLGNYEPPNRRRTRWPGGASVL
;
A
#
# COMPACT_ATOMS: atom_id res chain seq x y z
N MET A 1 14.92 28.75 9.29
CA MET A 1 14.27 29.62 8.29
C MET A 1 12.87 29.09 8.06
N TYR A 2 11.93 29.45 8.95
CA TYR A 2 10.50 29.11 8.83
C TYR A 2 9.82 30.32 8.22
N THR A 3 9.50 30.25 6.94
CA THR A 3 8.82 31.33 6.24
C THR A 3 7.32 31.02 6.17
N TYR A 4 6.56 31.95 6.72
CA TYR A 4 5.11 32.09 6.77
C TYR A 4 4.38 31.59 5.51
N ILE A 5 3.64 30.50 5.68
CA ILE A 5 2.49 30.16 4.84
C ILE A 5 1.29 30.60 5.67
N TYR A 6 0.34 31.32 5.06
CA TYR A 6 -0.93 31.85 5.62
C TYR A 6 -0.92 33.33 6.07
N PRO A 7 -1.79 34.16 5.45
CA PRO A 7 -2.01 35.55 5.88
C PRO A 7 -2.72 35.60 7.23
N SER A 8 -2.32 36.57 8.06
CA SER A 8 -2.85 36.79 9.40
C SER A 8 -4.23 37.47 9.32
N TYR A 9 -5.30 36.77 9.68
CA TYR A 9 -6.63 37.38 9.86
C TYR A 9 -6.79 37.91 11.29
N PRO A 10 -7.27 39.16 11.48
CA PRO A 10 -7.47 39.73 12.82
C PRO A 10 -8.58 38.97 13.56
N GLY A 11 -8.27 38.47 14.76
CA GLY A 11 -9.18 37.66 15.59
C GLY A 11 -8.84 36.17 15.66
N TYR A 12 -7.91 35.69 14.83
CA TYR A 12 -7.34 34.35 14.94
C TYR A 12 -5.94 34.47 15.56
N SER A 13 -5.74 33.95 16.78
CA SER A 13 -4.38 33.68 17.25
C SER A 13 -3.79 32.67 16.27
N PRO A 14 -2.63 32.92 15.64
CA PRO A 14 -1.97 31.87 14.91
C PRO A 14 -1.72 30.78 15.94
N SER A 15 -2.36 29.62 15.78
CA SER A 15 -1.89 28.38 16.42
C SER A 15 -0.61 27.99 15.70
N PHE A 16 0.38 28.89 15.79
CA PHE A 16 1.76 28.60 15.49
C PHE A 16 2.18 27.62 16.56
N SER A 17 2.47 26.38 16.17
CA SER A 17 3.08 25.37 17.04
C SER A 17 4.30 26.03 17.69
N ARG A 18 4.16 26.38 18.97
CA ARG A 18 5.19 27.14 19.69
C ARG A 18 6.40 26.26 19.93
N HIS A 19 6.17 24.95 20.00
CA HIS A 19 7.18 23.92 20.11
C HIS A 19 7.02 22.87 19.00
N PRO A 20 8.13 22.23 18.57
CA PRO A 20 8.09 21.16 17.55
C PRO A 20 7.17 19.99 17.90
N GLU A 21 6.94 19.76 19.20
CA GLU A 21 6.03 18.73 19.72
C GLU A 21 4.54 19.05 19.51
N ASP A 22 4.20 20.31 19.25
CA ASP A 22 2.84 20.75 18.91
C ASP A 22 2.54 20.59 17.41
N VAL A 23 3.53 20.14 16.61
CA VAL A 23 3.36 19.94 15.17
C VAL A 23 2.79 18.55 14.94
N ASP A 24 1.62 18.50 14.31
CA ASP A 24 1.03 17.24 13.84
C ASP A 24 2.02 16.49 12.94
N LEU A 25 2.17 15.18 13.15
CA LEU A 25 3.13 14.35 12.43
C LEU A 25 2.94 14.41 10.91
N PHE A 26 1.69 14.45 10.44
CA PHE A 26 1.43 14.47 9.00
C PHE A 26 1.91 15.78 8.39
N THR A 27 1.52 16.89 9.01
CA THR A 27 1.91 18.25 8.61
C THR A 27 3.42 18.46 8.70
N GLY A 28 4.04 18.00 9.79
CA GLY A 28 5.48 18.08 10.01
C GLY A 28 6.26 17.27 8.99
N GLY A 29 5.88 16.01 8.76
CA GLY A 29 6.57 15.13 7.81
C GLY A 29 6.47 15.59 6.36
N LEU A 30 5.35 16.21 5.94
CA LEU A 30 5.22 16.82 4.61
C LEU A 30 6.05 18.10 4.45
N SER A 31 6.35 18.78 5.56
CA SER A 31 7.12 20.03 5.56
C SER A 31 8.63 19.80 5.49
N GLU A 32 9.09 18.56 5.59
CA GLU A 32 10.51 18.21 5.51
C GLU A 32 11.06 18.33 4.09
N ARG A 33 12.35 18.66 3.98
CA ARG A 33 13.07 18.57 2.70
C ARG A 33 13.19 17.10 2.29
N THR A 34 12.90 16.81 1.04
CA THR A 34 12.99 15.46 0.51
C THR A 34 14.44 14.97 0.43
N LEU A 35 14.62 13.65 0.58
CA LEU A 35 15.93 13.02 0.33
C LEU A 35 16.24 13.01 -1.18
N PRO A 36 17.53 12.99 -1.59
CA PRO A 36 17.90 12.88 -3.00
C PRO A 36 17.24 11.66 -3.67
N GLY A 37 16.50 11.89 -4.75
CA GLY A 37 15.77 10.84 -5.48
C GLY A 37 14.50 10.33 -4.77
N SER A 38 14.08 10.94 -3.67
CA SER A 38 12.87 10.59 -2.91
C SER A 38 11.78 11.64 -3.08
N ALA A 39 10.52 11.22 -2.95
CA ALA A 39 9.37 12.11 -2.84
C ALA A 39 9.08 12.58 -1.40
N ILE A 40 9.79 12.03 -0.41
CA ILE A 40 9.51 12.23 1.02
C ILE A 40 10.78 12.55 1.82
N GLY A 41 10.60 13.23 2.96
CA GLY A 41 11.67 13.58 3.90
C GLY A 41 12.12 12.42 4.80
N PRO A 42 13.14 12.65 5.65
CA PRO A 42 13.72 11.65 6.53
C PRO A 42 12.73 10.97 7.49
N THR A 43 11.80 11.71 8.10
CA THR A 43 10.88 11.16 9.10
C THR A 43 9.91 10.17 8.47
N PHE A 44 9.25 10.58 7.38
CA PHE A 44 8.37 9.67 6.64
C PHE A 44 9.13 8.53 5.99
N SER A 45 10.36 8.76 5.52
CA SER A 45 11.20 7.68 4.98
C SER A 45 11.45 6.60 6.04
N CYS A 46 11.79 6.98 7.28
CA CYS A 46 11.98 6.07 8.39
C CYS A 46 10.69 5.29 8.73
N ILE A 47 9.57 6.01 8.91
CA ILE A 47 8.29 5.41 9.28
C ILE A 47 7.83 4.43 8.18
N ILE A 48 7.80 4.88 6.93
CA ILE A 48 7.34 4.08 5.79
C ILE A 48 8.24 2.86 5.59
N ALA A 49 9.57 3.02 5.63
CA ALA A 49 10.49 1.90 5.49
C ALA A 49 10.29 0.84 6.58
N ARG A 50 10.12 1.25 7.84
CA ARG A 50 9.84 0.32 8.94
C ARG A 50 8.50 -0.40 8.74
N GLN A 51 7.47 0.29 8.28
CA GLN A 51 6.18 -0.36 8.03
C GLN A 51 6.25 -1.36 6.88
N PHE A 52 6.87 -1.01 5.75
CA PHE A 52 7.05 -1.95 4.63
C PHE A 52 7.94 -3.13 5.00
N HIS A 53 9.01 -2.91 5.79
CA HIS A 53 9.85 -3.99 6.31
C HIS A 53 9.02 -4.97 7.15
N ASN A 54 8.26 -4.45 8.11
CA ASN A 54 7.45 -5.28 9.01
C ASN A 54 6.34 -6.03 8.27
N LEU A 55 5.71 -5.40 7.26
CA LEU A 55 4.74 -6.06 6.39
C LEU A 55 5.38 -7.19 5.58
N LYS A 56 6.57 -6.95 4.99
CA LYS A 56 7.30 -7.95 4.22
C LYS A 56 7.73 -9.15 5.08
N VAL A 57 8.39 -8.90 6.21
CA VAL A 57 8.98 -9.95 7.05
C VAL A 57 7.91 -10.65 7.91
N GLY A 58 6.86 -9.93 8.33
CA GLY A 58 5.78 -10.47 9.15
C GLY A 58 4.76 -11.31 8.37
N ASP A 59 4.74 -11.21 7.03
CA ASP A 59 3.83 -11.99 6.20
C ASP A 59 4.42 -13.35 5.83
N ARG A 60 3.86 -14.42 6.40
CA ARG A 60 4.21 -15.81 6.06
C ARG A 60 3.99 -16.14 4.59
N PHE A 61 3.08 -15.43 3.91
CA PHE A 61 2.75 -15.60 2.51
C PHE A 61 3.43 -14.58 1.60
N TRP A 62 4.41 -13.82 2.11
CA TRP A 62 5.24 -12.97 1.26
C TRP A 62 5.86 -13.79 0.13
N TYR A 63 5.70 -13.32 -1.11
CA TYR A 63 5.97 -14.11 -2.32
C TYR A 63 7.44 -14.54 -2.50
N GLU A 64 8.38 -13.87 -1.82
CA GLU A 64 9.80 -14.24 -1.86
C GLU A 64 10.21 -15.20 -0.72
N ASN A 65 9.28 -15.57 0.17
CA ASN A 65 9.61 -16.46 1.27
C ASN A 65 9.94 -17.88 0.76
N PRO A 66 11.07 -18.48 1.18
CA PRO A 66 11.49 -19.81 0.73
C PRO A 66 10.77 -20.96 1.47
N LEU A 67 9.58 -20.71 2.02
CA LEU A 67 8.87 -21.70 2.86
C LEU A 67 8.28 -22.82 1.99
N LEU A 68 8.59 -24.08 2.31
CA LEU A 68 8.16 -25.24 1.51
C LEU A 68 6.64 -25.34 1.29
N MET A 69 5.84 -24.87 2.25
CA MET A 69 4.37 -25.00 2.23
C MET A 69 3.65 -23.77 1.61
N THR A 70 4.29 -22.61 1.60
CA THR A 70 3.63 -21.33 1.23
C THR A 70 4.40 -20.51 0.20
N GLY A 71 5.67 -20.82 -0.03
CA GLY A 71 6.53 -20.15 -1.00
C GLY A 71 6.31 -20.64 -2.42
N PHE A 72 6.86 -19.86 -3.36
CA PHE A 72 6.95 -20.21 -4.78
C PHE A 72 8.26 -20.95 -5.06
N THR A 73 8.28 -21.76 -6.12
CA THR A 73 9.54 -22.30 -6.65
C THR A 73 10.36 -21.21 -7.32
N GLU A 74 11.65 -21.43 -7.52
CA GLU A 74 12.53 -20.46 -8.19
C GLU A 74 12.04 -20.10 -9.60
N GLY A 75 11.58 -21.10 -10.37
CA GLY A 75 11.00 -20.90 -11.70
C GLY A 75 9.74 -20.03 -11.66
N GLN A 76 8.87 -20.25 -10.67
CA GLN A 76 7.67 -19.41 -10.47
C GLN A 76 8.05 -17.99 -10.05
N LEU A 77 9.00 -17.84 -9.12
CA LEU A 77 9.47 -16.53 -8.67
C LEU A 77 10.11 -15.73 -9.81
N ALA A 78 10.83 -16.39 -10.70
CA ALA A 78 11.39 -15.77 -11.90
C ALA A 78 10.30 -15.23 -12.84
N GLN A 79 9.15 -15.90 -12.96
CA GLN A 79 8.01 -15.39 -13.73
C GLN A 79 7.34 -14.21 -13.04
N ILE A 80 7.12 -14.28 -11.73
CA ILE A 80 6.53 -13.17 -10.95
C ILE A 80 7.39 -11.91 -11.10
N LYS A 81 8.72 -12.03 -11.02
CA LYS A 81 9.67 -10.91 -11.15
C LYS A 81 9.71 -10.27 -12.55
N ARG A 82 9.14 -10.92 -13.57
CA ARG A 82 9.01 -10.35 -14.93
C ARG A 82 7.77 -9.46 -15.09
N VAL A 83 6.81 -9.53 -14.15
CA VAL A 83 5.59 -8.72 -14.21
C VAL A 83 5.95 -7.25 -14.00
N THR A 84 5.40 -6.39 -14.85
CA THR A 84 5.53 -4.93 -14.74
C THR A 84 4.14 -4.30 -14.73
N LEU A 85 3.97 -3.18 -14.03
CA LEU A 85 2.70 -2.45 -14.02
C LEU A 85 2.33 -1.99 -15.45
N ALA A 86 3.31 -1.61 -16.25
CA ALA A 86 3.10 -1.21 -17.64
C ALA A 86 2.48 -2.34 -18.48
N LYS A 87 2.98 -3.58 -18.30
CA LYS A 87 2.40 -4.75 -18.94
C LYS A 87 0.97 -5.04 -18.48
N LEU A 88 0.71 -4.96 -17.17
CA LEU A 88 -0.64 -5.14 -16.62
C LEU A 88 -1.63 -4.14 -17.21
N LEU A 89 -1.23 -2.88 -17.37
CA LEU A 89 -2.08 -1.86 -17.99
C LEU A 89 -2.31 -2.15 -19.48
N CYS A 90 -1.28 -2.51 -20.25
CA CYS A 90 -1.42 -2.85 -21.67
C CYS A 90 -2.25 -4.12 -21.93
N ASP A 91 -2.27 -5.06 -20.99
CA ASP A 91 -3.05 -6.30 -21.07
C ASP A 91 -4.54 -6.06 -20.78
N ASN A 92 -4.86 -5.13 -19.89
CA ASN A 92 -6.25 -4.87 -19.45
C ASN A 92 -6.92 -3.67 -20.14
N TYR A 93 -6.15 -2.79 -20.75
CA TYR A 93 -6.64 -1.62 -21.48
C TYR A 93 -6.19 -1.65 -22.93
N ASN A 94 -6.93 -0.97 -23.82
CA ASN A 94 -6.55 -0.87 -25.23
C ASN A 94 -5.44 0.17 -25.47
N LEU A 95 -4.30 -0.02 -24.81
CA LEU A 95 -3.11 0.81 -24.94
C LEU A 95 -2.13 0.12 -25.89
N GLN A 96 -1.53 0.89 -26.80
CA GLN A 96 -0.54 0.40 -27.76
C GLN A 96 0.89 0.73 -27.34
N PHE A 97 1.08 1.84 -26.62
CA PHE A 97 2.39 2.34 -26.22
C PHE A 97 2.35 2.84 -24.79
N MET A 98 3.34 2.45 -23.98
CA MET A 98 3.44 2.87 -22.59
C MET A 98 4.90 3.01 -22.16
N GLN A 99 5.16 3.89 -21.20
CA GLN A 99 6.46 3.96 -20.53
C GLN A 99 6.73 2.66 -19.75
N ARG A 100 7.96 2.15 -19.83
CA ARG A 100 8.33 0.89 -19.16
C ARG A 100 8.22 0.98 -17.65
N ASP A 101 8.66 2.10 -17.07
CA ASP A 101 8.55 2.39 -15.65
C ASP A 101 7.44 3.40 -15.42
N VAL A 102 6.32 2.93 -14.88
CA VAL A 102 5.10 3.74 -14.71
C VAL A 102 5.26 4.83 -13.65
N PHE A 103 6.18 4.65 -12.70
CA PHE A 103 6.37 5.60 -11.59
C PHE A 103 7.42 6.67 -11.89
N ARG A 104 8.22 6.49 -12.94
CA ARG A 104 9.17 7.50 -13.37
C ARG A 104 8.42 8.68 -14.00
N PHE A 105 8.68 9.87 -13.48
CA PHE A 105 8.29 11.09 -14.18
C PHE A 105 9.24 11.30 -15.35
N VAL A 106 8.70 11.31 -16.57
CA VAL A 106 9.45 11.65 -17.76
C VAL A 106 8.92 12.97 -18.31
N SER A 107 9.82 13.94 -18.50
CA SER A 107 9.44 15.21 -19.12
C SER A 107 9.02 14.98 -20.57
N PRO A 108 7.97 15.66 -21.08
CA PRO A 108 7.60 15.57 -22.50
C PRO A 108 8.74 15.92 -23.47
N ARG A 109 9.78 16.63 -23.00
CA ARG A 109 10.96 17.02 -23.77
C ARG A 109 12.13 16.05 -23.63
N ASP A 110 12.02 15.02 -22.81
CA ASP A 110 13.06 14.01 -22.63
C ASP A 110 13.04 13.03 -23.82
N PRO A 111 14.14 12.88 -24.58
CA PRO A 111 14.22 11.91 -25.67
C PRO A 111 14.03 10.46 -25.22
N SER A 112 14.24 10.18 -23.93
CA SER A 112 13.98 8.87 -23.31
C SER A 112 12.52 8.63 -22.93
N ASN A 113 11.60 9.57 -23.25
CA ASN A 113 10.15 9.41 -23.19
C ASN A 113 9.60 8.43 -24.25
N GLY A 114 10.39 7.40 -24.56
CA GLY A 114 10.02 6.33 -25.46
C GLY A 114 8.91 5.52 -24.83
N HIS A 115 7.68 5.80 -25.23
CA HIS A 115 6.62 4.84 -25.06
C HIS A 115 6.97 3.64 -25.93
N ILE A 116 7.28 2.50 -25.30
CA ILE A 116 7.65 1.29 -26.00
C ILE A 116 6.36 0.51 -26.27
N ASN A 117 6.31 -0.21 -27.39
CA ASN A 117 5.29 -1.23 -27.60
C ASN A 117 5.55 -2.38 -26.63
N ILE A 118 4.68 -2.56 -25.64
CA ILE A 118 4.78 -3.63 -24.65
C ILE A 118 3.97 -4.83 -25.15
N PRO A 119 4.60 -6.00 -25.39
CA PRO A 119 3.89 -7.18 -25.86
C PRO A 119 2.77 -7.60 -24.91
N ARG A 120 1.57 -7.75 -25.47
CA ARG A 120 0.41 -8.25 -24.72
C ARG A 120 0.56 -9.71 -24.35
N SER A 121 -0.05 -10.08 -23.24
CA SER A 121 -0.12 -11.46 -22.78
C SER A 121 -0.91 -12.33 -23.77
N PRO A 122 -0.55 -13.61 -23.92
CA PRO A 122 -1.27 -14.53 -24.79
C PRO A 122 -2.75 -14.66 -24.39
N THR A 123 -3.64 -14.75 -25.37
CA THR A 123 -5.09 -14.94 -25.14
C THR A 123 -5.47 -16.39 -24.85
N THR A 124 -4.57 -17.35 -25.10
CA THR A 124 -4.82 -18.79 -24.98
C THR A 124 -3.88 -19.41 -23.94
N LEU A 125 -4.43 -20.21 -23.03
CA LEU A 125 -3.69 -20.83 -21.91
C LEU A 125 -2.52 -21.72 -22.37
N GLU A 126 -2.65 -22.36 -23.53
CA GLU A 126 -1.62 -23.25 -24.11
C GLU A 126 -0.29 -22.55 -24.42
N LYS A 127 -0.30 -21.21 -24.52
CA LYS A 127 0.88 -20.40 -24.80
C LYS A 127 1.64 -20.00 -23.53
N TYR A 128 1.08 -20.27 -22.36
CA TYR A 128 1.75 -20.01 -21.09
C TYR A 128 2.64 -21.18 -20.71
N THR A 129 3.76 -20.84 -20.09
CA THR A 129 4.67 -21.82 -19.50
C THR A 129 4.01 -22.55 -18.34
N ARG A 130 4.55 -23.74 -18.00
CA ARG A 130 4.05 -24.54 -16.89
C ARG A 130 4.14 -23.78 -15.57
N GLU A 131 5.23 -23.03 -15.37
CA GLU A 131 5.47 -22.23 -14.18
C GLU A 131 4.41 -21.12 -14.03
N GLU A 132 4.07 -20.43 -15.14
CA GLU A 132 3.02 -19.39 -15.16
C GLU A 132 1.65 -19.94 -14.75
N VAL A 133 1.26 -21.09 -15.31
CA VAL A 133 -0.02 -21.73 -14.96
C VAL A 133 -0.03 -22.19 -13.49
N GLN A 134 1.10 -22.67 -12.97
CA GLN A 134 1.20 -23.16 -11.60
C GLN A 134 1.16 -22.04 -10.55
N ILE A 135 1.53 -20.80 -10.88
CA ILE A 135 1.44 -19.65 -9.96
C ILE A 135 -0.01 -19.43 -9.52
N VAL A 136 -0.94 -19.38 -10.48
CA VAL A 136 -2.38 -19.21 -10.22
C VAL A 136 -2.94 -20.36 -9.37
N ALA A 137 -2.44 -21.59 -9.60
CA ALA A 137 -2.85 -22.74 -8.81
C ALA A 137 -2.36 -22.69 -7.35
N GLN A 138 -1.21 -22.07 -7.08
CA GLN A 138 -0.62 -21.94 -5.74
C GLN A 138 -1.46 -21.01 -4.84
N GLU A 139 -2.04 -19.94 -5.40
CA GLU A 139 -2.94 -19.04 -4.67
C GLU A 139 -4.13 -19.80 -4.05
N SER A 140 -4.70 -20.76 -4.78
CA SER A 140 -5.81 -21.60 -4.28
C SER A 140 -5.42 -22.48 -3.09
N LYS A 141 -4.14 -22.87 -2.98
CA LYS A 141 -3.62 -23.66 -1.86
C LYS A 141 -3.35 -22.78 -0.65
N ILE A 142 -2.80 -21.59 -0.89
CA ILE A 142 -2.56 -20.57 0.14
C ILE A 142 -3.90 -20.18 0.80
N GLN A 143 -4.94 -19.86 0.01
CA GLN A 143 -6.26 -19.48 0.55
C GLN A 143 -6.92 -20.60 1.38
N ARG A 144 -6.80 -21.86 0.97
CA ARG A 144 -7.29 -23.03 1.75
C ARG A 144 -6.54 -23.21 3.07
N ASN A 145 -5.25 -22.88 3.12
CA ASN A 145 -4.45 -22.96 4.34
C ASN A 145 -4.73 -21.78 5.29
N VAL A 146 -5.09 -20.60 4.75
CA VAL A 146 -5.55 -19.45 5.55
C VAL A 146 -6.91 -19.75 6.19
N SER A 147 -7.83 -20.41 5.50
CA SER A 147 -9.14 -20.76 6.05
C SER A 147 -9.08 -21.79 7.19
N HIS A 148 -8.08 -22.68 7.19
CA HIS A 148 -7.86 -23.67 8.26
C HIS A 148 -7.15 -23.09 9.49
N ASN A 149 -6.22 -22.15 9.30
CA ASN A 149 -5.55 -21.43 10.40
C ASN A 149 -6.22 -20.08 10.68
N ARG A 150 -7.55 -20.07 10.83
CA ARG A 150 -8.26 -18.89 11.31
C ARG A 150 -7.81 -18.65 12.75
N VAL A 151 -6.87 -17.73 12.96
CA VAL A 151 -6.57 -17.19 14.28
C VAL A 151 -7.91 -16.67 14.81
N ARG A 152 -8.44 -17.36 15.81
CA ARG A 152 -9.52 -16.81 16.63
C ARG A 152 -8.88 -15.59 17.28
N LEU A 153 -9.26 -14.40 16.84
CA LEU A 153 -8.89 -13.14 17.49
C LEU A 153 -9.38 -13.23 18.95
N HIS A 154 -8.53 -13.73 19.84
CA HIS A 154 -8.66 -13.57 21.28
C HIS A 154 -8.16 -12.16 21.64
N TYR A 155 -8.77 -11.16 21.03
CA TYR A 155 -8.64 -9.76 21.41
C TYR A 155 -10.02 -9.17 21.54
N LEU A 156 -10.83 -9.78 22.41
CA LEU A 156 -11.81 -9.08 23.23
C LEU A 156 -11.86 -9.87 24.53
N GLY A 157 -11.23 -9.34 25.58
CA GLY A 157 -11.62 -9.73 26.93
C GLY A 157 -13.13 -9.54 27.06
N ASN A 158 -13.78 -10.46 27.77
CA ASN A 158 -15.21 -10.51 28.01
C ASN A 158 -15.76 -9.13 28.39
N TYR A 159 -16.28 -8.39 27.40
CA TYR A 159 -17.14 -7.25 27.68
C TYR A 159 -18.55 -7.81 27.75
N GLU A 160 -18.97 -8.17 28.96
CA GLU A 160 -20.39 -8.38 29.25
C GLU A 160 -21.10 -7.04 29.05
N PRO A 161 -22.06 -6.94 28.11
CA PRO A 161 -22.87 -5.73 28.02
C PRO A 161 -23.69 -5.61 29.31
N PRO A 162 -23.70 -4.45 29.99
CA PRO A 162 -24.52 -4.28 31.17
C PRO A 162 -25.99 -4.51 30.77
N ASN A 163 -26.66 -5.35 31.58
CA ASN A 163 -28.08 -5.66 31.48
C ASN A 163 -28.90 -4.42 31.08
N ARG A 164 -29.71 -4.54 30.02
CA ARG A 164 -30.70 -3.52 29.63
C ARG A 164 -31.75 -3.36 30.73
N ARG A 165 -31.42 -2.63 31.79
CA ARG A 165 -32.41 -1.82 32.49
C ARG A 165 -32.46 -0.50 31.73
N ARG A 166 -33.67 -0.14 31.27
CA ARG A 166 -33.95 1.16 30.66
C ARG A 166 -33.41 2.27 31.57
N THR A 167 -32.27 2.85 31.22
CA THR A 167 -31.85 4.11 31.77
C THR A 167 -32.68 5.19 31.10
N ARG A 168 -33.67 5.69 31.84
CA ARG A 168 -34.41 6.91 31.49
C ARG A 168 -33.48 8.08 31.78
N TRP A 169 -32.98 8.74 30.73
CA TRP A 169 -32.26 10.01 30.90
C TRP A 169 -33.27 11.12 31.27
N PRO A 170 -32.93 12.01 32.22
CA PRO A 170 -33.75 13.17 32.52
C PRO A 170 -33.56 14.20 31.40
N GLY A 171 -34.63 14.47 30.65
CA GLY A 171 -34.61 15.36 29.50
C GLY A 171 -35.03 14.62 28.23
N GLY A 172 -36.33 14.51 28.02
CA GLY A 172 -36.90 13.81 26.87
C GLY A 172 -36.55 14.53 25.56
N ALA A 173 -35.69 13.91 24.76
CA ALA A 173 -35.63 14.15 23.32
C ALA A 173 -35.27 12.83 22.66
N SER A 174 -36.24 12.24 21.97
CA SER A 174 -36.02 11.13 21.04
C SER A 174 -35.83 11.74 19.67
N VAL A 175 -34.68 11.52 19.04
CA VAL A 175 -34.54 11.75 17.59
C VAL A 175 -34.59 10.38 16.93
N LEU A 176 -35.45 10.27 15.91
CA LEU A 176 -35.62 9.08 15.06
C LEU A 176 -34.34 8.75 14.31
#